data_AF-A0A9J6ASU6-F1
#
_entry.id   AF-A0A9J6ASU6-F1
#
_cell.length_a   1.000
_cell.length_b   1.000
_cell.length_c   1.000
_cell.angle_alpha   90.00
_cell.angle_beta   90.00
_cell.angle_gamma   90.00
#
_symmetry.space_group_name_H-M   'P 1'
#
loop_
_entity.id
_entity.type
_entity.pdbx_description
1 polymer ?
#
loop_
_entity_poly.entity_id
_entity_poly.type
_entity_poly.pdbx_seq_one_letter_code
_entity_poly.pdbx_strand_id
1 'polypeptide(L)'
;MAAVEEPILSRLDRLDNIIKKLEEVRGGDHSPKTSTASSSTLTSDGQVSSLDFSPRSMEKHCRPIEDVISETEHKGTLIERLVNVENRVLNVCLQLEAELEMMKKKKKKKKRRRILI
;
A
#
# COMPACT_ATOMS: atom_id res chain seq x y z
N MET A 1 -13.07 7.45 -17.70
CA MET A 1 -11.63 7.69 -17.80
C MET A 1 -10.96 6.80 -16.75
N ALA A 2 -10.30 5.72 -17.17
CA ALA A 2 -9.57 4.85 -16.26
C ALA A 2 -8.38 5.63 -15.69
N ALA A 3 -8.29 5.77 -14.37
CA ALA A 3 -7.12 6.34 -13.73
C ALA A 3 -5.93 5.42 -14.05
N VAL A 4 -4.97 5.91 -14.84
CA VAL A 4 -3.72 5.21 -15.09
C VAL A 4 -2.93 5.32 -13.79
N GLU A 5 -3.11 4.33 -12.92
CA GLU A 5 -2.42 4.28 -11.65
C GLU A 5 -0.93 4.06 -11.92
N GLU A 6 -0.11 4.97 -11.38
CA GLU A 6 1.33 4.98 -11.62
C GLU A 6 1.95 3.66 -11.13
N PRO A 7 2.87 3.04 -11.91
CA PRO A 7 3.49 1.78 -11.53
C PRO A 7 4.06 1.81 -10.11
N ILE A 8 3.93 0.70 -9.37
CA ILE A 8 4.34 0.61 -7.96
C ILE A 8 5.79 1.07 -7.75
N LEU A 9 6.68 0.76 -8.70
CA LEU A 9 8.09 1.17 -8.66
C LEU A 9 8.26 2.69 -8.70
N SER A 10 7.49 3.40 -9.52
CA SER A 10 7.53 4.87 -9.61
C SER A 10 7.02 5.54 -8.32
N ARG A 11 6.06 4.90 -7.65
CA ARG A 11 5.56 5.36 -6.35
C ARG A 11 6.60 5.20 -5.25
N LEU A 12 7.34 4.09 -5.25
CA LEU A 12 8.42 3.83 -4.29
C LEU A 12 9.60 4.79 -4.50
N ASP A 13 10.06 4.97 -5.73
CA ASP A 13 11.15 5.90 -6.06
C ASP A 13 10.82 7.35 -5.64
N ARG A 14 9.55 7.76 -5.81
CA ARG A 14 9.10 9.07 -5.32
C ARG A 14 9.15 9.18 -3.80
N LEU A 15 8.77 8.13 -3.06
CA LEU A 15 8.80 8.13 -1.59
C LEU A 15 10.24 8.17 -1.08
N ASP A 16 11.16 7.42 -1.68
CA ASP A 16 12.58 7.43 -1.32
C ASP A 16 13.19 8.82 -1.49
N ASN A 17 12.87 9.50 -2.59
CA ASN A 17 13.30 10.87 -2.84
C ASN A 17 12.75 11.89 -1.81
N ILE A 18 11.51 11.71 -1.35
CA ILE A 18 10.90 12.56 -0.33
C ILE A 18 11.57 12.35 1.03
N ILE A 19 11.77 11.08 1.42
CA ILE A 19 12.42 10.73 2.70
C ILE A 19 13.83 11.30 2.76
N LYS A 20 14.60 11.15 1.67
CA LYS A 20 15.95 11.72 1.55
C LYS A 20 15.98 13.23 1.82
N LYS A 21 15.09 14.00 1.20
CA LYS A 21 15.01 15.46 1.43
C LYS A 21 14.62 15.81 2.87
N LEU A 22 13.72 15.03 3.48
CA LEU A 22 13.30 15.25 4.86
C LEU A 22 14.42 14.95 5.86
N GLU A 23 15.29 13.99 5.55
CA GLU A 23 16.49 13.70 6.33
C GLU A 23 17.52 14.81 6.18
N GLU A 24 17.73 15.32 4.96
CA GLU A 24 18.62 16.46 4.69
C GLU A 24 18.18 17.73 5.45
N VAL A 25 16.87 17.99 5.55
CA VAL A 25 16.33 19.14 6.31
C VAL A 25 16.41 18.92 7.83
N ARG A 26 16.38 17.66 8.30
CA ARG A 26 16.40 17.31 9.72
C ARG A 26 17.81 17.29 10.32
N GLY A 27 18.86 17.15 9.50
CA GLY A 27 20.26 17.11 9.92
C GLY A 27 21.01 18.44 9.89
N GLY A 28 20.34 19.58 9.65
CA GLY A 28 21.00 20.87 9.43
C GLY A 28 20.89 21.85 10.60
N ASP A 29 21.95 21.97 11.39
CA ASP A 29 22.22 23.05 12.37
C ASP A 29 22.46 24.43 11.71
N HIS A 30 21.67 24.80 10.70
CA HIS A 30 21.86 26.05 9.98
C HIS A 30 20.58 26.90 9.98
N SER A 31 20.55 27.79 10.97
CA SER A 31 19.68 28.95 11.12
C SER A 31 19.23 29.55 9.77
N PRO A 32 17.91 29.72 9.52
CA PRO A 32 17.44 30.32 8.28
C PRO A 32 17.52 31.85 8.37
N LYS A 33 18.42 32.46 7.61
CA LYS A 33 18.30 33.87 7.23
C LYS A 33 17.45 33.96 5.96
N THR A 34 16.21 34.42 6.12
CA THR A 34 15.38 35.19 5.16
C THR A 34 15.78 35.23 3.68
N SER A 35 14.83 34.99 2.77
CA SER A 35 14.26 36.05 1.90
C SER A 35 13.17 35.53 0.96
N THR A 36 12.04 36.24 0.99
CA THR A 36 10.97 36.30 0.00
C THR A 36 11.53 36.67 -1.38
N ALA A 37 11.16 35.93 -2.43
CA ALA A 37 11.21 36.42 -3.81
C ALA A 37 10.11 35.77 -4.64
N SER A 38 9.03 36.52 -4.81
CA SER A 38 7.99 36.31 -5.81
C SER A 38 8.61 36.38 -7.21
N SER A 39 8.41 35.38 -8.06
CA SER A 39 8.56 35.55 -9.50
C SER A 39 7.49 34.76 -10.24
N SER A 40 6.60 35.53 -10.84
CA SER A 40 5.51 35.11 -11.72
C SER A 40 6.04 34.75 -13.11
N THR A 41 5.68 33.57 -13.61
CA THR A 41 5.62 33.29 -15.05
C THR A 41 4.34 32.54 -15.36
N LEU A 42 3.35 33.30 -15.83
CA LEU A 42 2.16 32.82 -16.52
C LEU A 42 2.59 32.32 -17.91
N THR A 43 2.22 31.11 -18.29
CA THR A 43 1.54 30.78 -19.57
C THR A 43 1.15 29.31 -19.59
N SER A 44 0.08 29.01 -20.34
CA SER A 44 -0.42 27.70 -20.78
C SER A 44 -1.56 27.10 -19.97
N ASP A 45 -2.75 27.26 -20.56
CA ASP A 45 -4.01 26.61 -20.25
C ASP A 45 -3.89 25.11 -20.01
N GLY A 46 -4.29 24.71 -18.82
CA GLY A 46 -4.54 23.35 -18.43
C GLY A 46 -5.05 23.40 -17.02
N GLN A 47 -6.31 23.05 -16.79
CA GLN A 47 -6.84 22.81 -15.45
C GLN A 47 -6.09 21.62 -14.82
N VAL A 48 -4.88 21.88 -14.36
CA VAL A 48 -4.27 21.14 -13.28
C VAL A 48 -4.86 21.81 -12.07
N SER A 49 -5.73 21.11 -11.35
CA SER A 49 -6.13 21.53 -10.01
C SER A 49 -4.85 21.66 -9.21
N SER A 50 -4.33 22.89 -9.15
CA SER A 50 -3.24 23.27 -8.26
C SER A 50 -3.85 23.14 -6.87
N LEU A 51 -3.74 21.95 -6.29
CA LEU A 51 -3.89 21.77 -4.87
C LEU A 51 -2.87 22.70 -4.26
N ASP A 52 -3.34 23.86 -3.83
CA ASP A 52 -2.58 24.76 -2.99
C ASP A 52 -2.23 23.93 -1.76
N PHE A 53 -0.97 23.54 -1.62
CA PHE A 53 -0.46 22.79 -0.46
C PHE A 53 -0.20 23.71 0.73
N SER A 54 -0.74 24.95 0.69
CA SER A 54 -0.81 25.80 1.86
C SER A 54 -1.53 25.07 3.00
N PRO A 55 -1.00 25.09 4.23
CA PRO A 55 -1.65 24.47 5.40
C PRO A 55 -3.11 24.93 5.58
N ARG A 56 -3.43 26.15 5.12
CA ARG A 56 -4.75 26.78 5.25
C ARG A 56 -5.78 26.30 4.20
N SER A 57 -5.35 25.76 3.06
CA SER A 57 -6.23 25.17 2.04
C SER A 57 -6.49 23.68 2.30
N MET A 58 -5.53 22.98 2.92
CA MET A 58 -5.67 21.55 3.29
C MET A 58 -6.74 21.32 4.36
N GLU A 59 -6.95 22.28 5.26
CA GLU A 59 -7.93 22.19 6.35
C GLU A 59 -9.37 21.96 5.84
N LYS A 60 -9.68 22.38 4.61
CA LYS A 60 -10.99 22.13 3.96
C LYS A 60 -11.14 20.73 3.33
N HIS A 61 -10.05 19.97 3.22
CA HIS A 61 -9.97 18.71 2.46
C HIS A 61 -9.56 17.52 3.34
N CYS A 62 -9.08 17.77 4.56
CA CYS A 62 -8.72 16.74 5.52
C CYS A 62 -9.91 16.31 6.37
N ARG A 63 -9.91 15.04 6.76
CA ARG A 63 -10.81 14.52 7.81
C ARG A 63 -10.25 14.86 9.19
N PRO A 64 -11.11 14.95 10.24
CA PRO A 64 -10.65 15.10 11.61
C PRO A 64 -9.61 14.03 11.98
N ILE A 65 -8.56 14.43 12.70
CA ILE A 65 -7.46 13.53 13.05
C ILE A 65 -7.92 12.33 13.90
N GLU A 66 -8.91 12.54 14.76
CA GLU A 66 -9.49 11.49 15.61
C GLU A 66 -10.15 10.37 14.79
N ASP A 67 -10.85 10.74 13.71
CA ASP A 67 -11.47 9.78 12.80
C ASP A 67 -10.40 8.93 12.09
N VAL A 68 -9.30 9.56 11.70
CA VAL A 68 -8.20 8.88 11.01
C VAL A 68 -7.44 7.94 11.96
N ILE A 69 -7.23 8.36 13.22
CA ILE A 69 -6.59 7.53 14.24
C ILE A 69 -7.47 6.30 14.52
N SER A 70 -8.74 6.50 14.85
CA SER A 70 -9.68 5.40 15.14
C SER A 70 -9.85 4.44 13.96
N GLU A 71 -9.90 4.97 12.73
CA GLU A 71 -9.94 4.14 11.51
C GLU A 71 -8.66 3.30 11.36
N THR A 72 -7.49 3.90 11.62
CA THR A 72 -6.20 3.22 11.48
C THR A 72 -6.02 2.14 12.53
N GLU A 73 -6.38 2.42 13.78
CA GLU A 73 -6.36 1.44 14.87
C GLU A 73 -7.31 0.27 14.59
N HIS A 74 -8.51 0.55 14.10
CA HIS A 74 -9.48 -0.50 13.78
C HIS A 74 -9.04 -1.36 12.59
N LYS A 75 -8.41 -0.78 11.56
CA LYS A 75 -7.93 -1.51 10.38
C LYS A 75 -6.65 -2.31 10.64
N GLY A 76 -5.93 -1.99 11.71
CA GLY A 76 -4.64 -2.57 12.02
C GLY A 76 -3.55 -2.20 11.01
N THR A 77 -2.36 -2.72 11.27
CA THR A 77 -1.18 -2.48 10.43
C THR A 77 -1.24 -3.29 9.14
N LEU A 78 -0.48 -2.86 8.13
CA LEU A 78 -0.31 -3.63 6.90
C LEU A 78 0.25 -5.03 7.19
N ILE A 79 1.13 -5.16 8.18
CA ILE A 79 1.75 -6.42 8.59
C ILE A 79 0.70 -7.38 9.14
N GLU A 80 -0.20 -6.93 10.02
CA GLU A 80 -1.28 -7.76 10.55
C GLU A 80 -2.20 -8.30 9.44
N ARG A 81 -2.52 -7.44 8.47
CA ARG A 81 -3.32 -7.87 7.30
C ARG A 81 -2.57 -8.88 6.44
N LEU A 82 -1.27 -8.72 6.26
CA LEU A 82 -0.44 -9.66 5.51
C LEU A 82 -0.40 -11.03 6.19
N VAL A 83 -0.14 -11.06 7.50
CA VAL A 83 -0.14 -12.29 8.30
C VAL A 83 -1.49 -13.01 8.22
N ASN A 84 -2.61 -12.27 8.27
CA ASN A 84 -3.94 -12.88 8.11
C ASN A 84 -4.12 -13.52 6.72
N VAL A 85 -3.66 -12.86 5.66
CA VAL A 85 -3.71 -13.43 4.30
C VAL A 85 -2.84 -14.67 4.19
N GLU A 86 -1.61 -14.63 4.69
CA GLU A 86 -0.69 -15.77 4.71
C GLU A 86 -1.29 -16.98 5.42
N ASN A 87 -1.90 -16.77 6.60
CA ASN A 87 -2.59 -17.83 7.35
C ASN A 87 -3.76 -18.43 6.57
N ARG A 88 -4.55 -17.61 5.88
CA ARG A 88 -5.67 -18.08 5.06
C ARG A 88 -5.18 -18.90 3.86
N VAL A 89 -4.12 -18.45 3.19
CA VAL A 89 -3.50 -19.18 2.08
C VAL A 89 -2.96 -20.53 2.57
N LEU A 90 -2.23 -20.54 3.69
CA LEU A 90 -1.71 -21.77 4.30
C LEU A 90 -2.83 -22.77 4.59
N ASN A 91 -3.95 -22.32 5.19
CA ASN A 91 -5.09 -23.18 5.47
C ASN A 91 -5.68 -23.82 4.21
N VAL A 92 -5.81 -23.04 3.12
CA VAL A 92 -6.30 -23.57 1.83
C VAL A 92 -5.32 -24.60 1.26
N CYS A 93 -4.01 -24.33 1.31
CA CYS A 93 -2.98 -25.28 0.86
C CYS A 93 -3.08 -26.61 1.62
N LEU A 94 -3.17 -26.57 2.95
CA LEU A 94 -3.30 -27.76 3.79
C LEU A 94 -4.57 -28.57 3.47
N GLN A 95 -5.70 -27.89 3.24
CA GLN A 95 -6.95 -28.55 2.85
C GLN A 95 -6.82 -29.27 1.50
N LEU A 96 -6.25 -28.60 0.50
CA LEU A 96 -6.04 -29.18 -0.83
C LEU A 96 -5.10 -30.40 -0.78
N GLU A 97 -4.01 -30.31 -0.02
CA GLU A 97 -3.08 -31.42 0.17
C GLU A 97 -3.77 -32.63 0.82
N ALA A 98 -4.57 -32.40 1.85
CA ALA A 98 -5.34 -33.44 2.53
C ALA A 98 -6.33 -34.12 1.57
N GLU A 99 -7.08 -33.35 0.78
CA GLU A 99 -8.01 -33.87 -0.22
C GLU A 99 -7.31 -34.71 -1.30
N LEU A 100 -6.17 -34.24 -1.78
CA LEU A 100 -5.35 -34.92 -2.78
C LEU A 100 -4.85 -36.27 -2.24
N GLU A 101 -4.37 -36.30 -0.99
CA GLU A 101 -3.95 -37.53 -0.33
C GLU A 101 -5.12 -38.51 -0.11
N MET A 102 -6.31 -38.00 0.26
CA MET A 102 -7.51 -38.83 0.32
C MET A 102 -7.87 -39.42 -1.06
N MET A 103 -7.79 -38.62 -2.13
CA MET A 103 -8.08 -39.07 -3.49
C MET A 103 -7.07 -40.14 -3.94
N LYS A 104 -5.77 -39.95 -3.67
CA LYS A 104 -4.70 -40.94 -3.93
C LYS A 104 -4.97 -42.24 -3.18
N LYS A 105 -5.29 -42.18 -1.89
CA LYS A 105 -5.63 -43.37 -1.07
C LYS A 105 -6.86 -44.10 -1.63
N LYS A 106 -7.92 -43.38 -2.01
CA LYS A 106 -9.11 -43.96 -2.66
C LYS A 106 -8.77 -44.64 -3.99
N LYS A 107 -7.96 -44.00 -4.85
CA LYS A 107 -7.49 -44.59 -6.12
C LYS A 107 -6.67 -45.85 -5.91
N LYS A 108 -5.73 -45.86 -4.95
CA LYS A 108 -4.92 -47.04 -4.59
C LYS A 108 -5.81 -48.20 -4.10
N LYS A 109 -6.78 -47.92 -3.22
CA LYS A 109 -7.75 -48.93 -2.76
C LYS A 109 -8.58 -49.52 -3.90
N LYS A 110 -9.09 -48.68 -4.82
CA LYS A 110 -9.82 -49.14 -6.01
C LYS A 110 -8.97 -50.03 -6.93
N LYS A 111 -7.72 -49.66 -7.19
CA LYS A 111 -6.78 -50.48 -7.98
C LYS A 111 -6.55 -51.85 -7.33
N ARG A 112 -6.29 -51.90 -6.02
CA ARG A 112 -6.11 -53.17 -5.29
C ARG A 112 -7.33 -54.08 -5.38
N ARG A 113 -8.55 -53.53 -5.25
CA ARG A 113 -9.79 -54.31 -5.38
C ARG A 113 -10.01 -54.88 -6.78
N ARG A 114 -9.57 -54.18 -7.84
CA ARG A 114 -9.66 -54.67 -9.22
C ARG A 114 -8.67 -55.78 -9.56
N ILE A 115 -7.56 -55.89 -8.82
CA ILE A 115 -6.56 -56.94 -9.02
C ILE A 115 -6.95 -58.23 -8.29
N LEU A 116 -7.84 -58.14 -7.30
CA LEU A 116 -8.28 -59.26 -6.46
C LEU A 116 -9.56 -59.95 -7.00
N ILE A 117 -10.14 -59.46 -8.09
CA ILE A 117 -11.30 -60.05 -8.79
C ILE A 117 -10.77 -60.58 -10.12
#